data_AF-A0A7M3Z0F6-F1
#
_entry.id   AF-A0A7M3Z0F6-F1
#
_cell.length_a   1.000
_cell.length_b   1.000
_cell.length_c   1.000
_cell.angle_alpha   90.00
_cell.angle_beta   90.00
_cell.angle_gamma   90.00
#
_symmetry.space_group_name_H-M   'P 1'
#
loop_
_entity.id
_entity.type
_entity.pdbx_description
1 polymer ?
#
loop_
_entity_poly.entity_id
_entity_poly.type
_entity_poly.pdbx_seq_one_letter_code
_entity_poly.pdbx_strand_id
1 'polypeptide(L)'
;MLSDLRRGEYEGLQGRLAEGDSSHSAATRYPDVGAREWSPLVARSGGITVGARSILVAYNVNVDEQGAMVAKKIGSIVRSSGRLLKSENGGKIRSGGMLKKVQGMGVPVDELGISQVSMNLLDVDQCPLHLAFKTCESLANDHGAKLCGSEIVGLVPLSAMLQAGRYFNPEAPDDASLVQAAVHALGLNNHHEFNPQKHIIEWALASEVVE
;
A
#
# COMPACT_ATOMS: atom_id res chain seq x y z
N MET A 1 7.49 -10.29 -7.21
CA MET A 1 6.55 -9.16 -7.03
C MET A 1 6.89 -8.04 -8.00
N LEU A 2 5.97 -7.11 -8.27
CA LEU A 2 6.27 -5.93 -9.11
C LEU A 2 7.49 -5.14 -8.60
N SER A 3 7.67 -5.05 -7.29
CA SER A 3 8.85 -4.42 -6.66
C SER A 3 10.17 -5.10 -7.01
N ASP A 4 10.16 -6.41 -7.30
CA ASP A 4 11.37 -7.13 -7.73
C ASP A 4 11.67 -6.88 -9.20
N LEU A 5 10.63 -6.69 -10.02
CA LEU A 5 10.78 -6.39 -11.45
C LEU A 5 11.23 -4.95 -11.71
N ARG A 6 10.81 -4.00 -10.86
CA ARG A 6 11.12 -2.56 -10.95
C ARG A 6 12.31 -2.11 -10.11
N ARG A 7 13.11 -3.03 -9.57
CA ARG A 7 14.29 -2.67 -8.76
C ARG A 7 15.28 -1.88 -9.60
N GLY A 8 15.74 -0.74 -9.09
CA GLY A 8 16.61 0.18 -9.84
C GLY A 8 15.87 1.05 -10.85
N GLU A 9 14.54 0.93 -10.93
CA GLU A 9 13.66 1.78 -11.75
C GLU A 9 14.09 1.83 -13.23
N TYR A 10 13.93 2.98 -13.90
CA TYR A 10 14.32 3.13 -15.31
C TYR A 10 15.84 3.17 -15.46
N GLU A 11 16.53 3.85 -14.55
CA GLU A 11 17.97 4.08 -14.56
C GLU A 11 18.75 2.78 -14.46
N GLY A 12 18.24 1.80 -13.72
CA GLY A 12 18.82 0.47 -13.59
C GLY A 12 18.61 -0.45 -14.80
N LEU A 13 17.71 -0.09 -15.73
CA LEU A 13 17.36 -0.94 -16.87
C LEU A 13 18.52 -1.08 -17.86
N GLN A 14 19.27 0.00 -18.12
CA GLN A 14 20.43 -0.05 -19.01
C GLN A 14 21.48 -1.02 -18.48
N GLY A 15 21.88 -0.86 -17.22
CA GLY A 15 22.85 -1.75 -16.57
C GLY A 15 22.37 -3.20 -16.60
N ARG A 16 21.09 -3.45 -16.29
CA ARG A 16 20.49 -4.79 -16.31
C ARG A 16 20.57 -5.50 -17.67
N LEU A 17 20.45 -4.76 -18.78
CA LEU A 17 20.45 -5.31 -20.15
C LEU A 17 21.83 -5.28 -20.82
N ALA A 18 22.70 -4.32 -20.48
CA ALA A 18 24.01 -4.13 -21.12
C ALA A 18 25.18 -4.70 -20.30
N GLU A 19 25.09 -4.64 -18.98
CA GLU A 19 26.19 -4.98 -18.08
C GLU A 19 25.82 -6.19 -17.21
N GLY A 20 26.79 -7.04 -16.93
CA GLY A 20 26.61 -8.29 -16.21
C GLY A 20 26.00 -8.15 -14.81
N ASP A 21 26.01 -6.94 -14.25
CA ASP A 21 25.54 -6.64 -12.91
C ASP A 21 24.03 -6.47 -12.89
N SER A 22 23.35 -7.34 -12.14
CA SER A 22 21.98 -7.04 -11.79
C SER A 22 21.70 -7.52 -10.38
N SER A 23 21.17 -6.61 -9.56
CA SER A 23 20.48 -6.93 -8.31
C SER A 23 19.22 -7.81 -8.52
N HIS A 24 18.97 -8.26 -9.75
CA HIS A 24 17.89 -9.15 -10.17
C HIS A 24 18.34 -10.61 -10.23
N SER A 25 17.41 -11.51 -9.96
CA SER A 25 17.62 -12.95 -10.17
C SER A 25 17.51 -13.31 -11.66
N ALA A 26 17.92 -14.52 -12.03
CA ALA A 26 17.74 -15.03 -13.40
C ALA A 26 16.28 -14.91 -13.89
N ALA A 27 15.31 -15.16 -13.01
CA ALA A 27 13.88 -15.07 -13.32
C ALA A 27 13.35 -13.63 -13.46
N THR A 28 14.09 -12.62 -12.99
CA THR A 28 13.64 -11.22 -13.01
C THR A 28 14.57 -10.33 -13.82
N ARG A 29 15.59 -10.88 -14.47
CA ARG A 29 16.61 -10.14 -15.22
C ARG A 29 16.20 -9.84 -16.66
N TYR A 30 15.55 -10.76 -17.35
CA TYR A 30 15.15 -10.53 -18.75
C TYR A 30 13.63 -10.44 -18.87
N PRO A 31 13.13 -9.70 -19.87
CA PRO A 31 11.71 -9.72 -20.16
C PRO A 31 11.29 -11.11 -20.67
N ASP A 32 10.06 -11.49 -20.33
CA ASP A 32 9.43 -12.71 -20.86
C ASP A 32 9.24 -12.59 -22.39
N VAL A 33 8.92 -11.39 -22.88
CA VAL A 33 8.72 -11.06 -24.29
C VAL A 33 9.40 -9.73 -24.61
N GLY A 34 10.12 -9.65 -25.74
CA GLY A 34 10.72 -8.42 -26.25
C GLY A 34 12.25 -8.39 -26.22
N ALA A 35 12.82 -7.19 -26.38
CA ALA A 35 14.26 -6.99 -26.52
C ALA A 35 15.03 -7.28 -25.22
N ARG A 36 16.17 -7.98 -25.35
CA ARG A 36 17.07 -8.32 -24.22
C ARG A 36 18.37 -7.51 -24.21
N GLU A 37 18.56 -6.66 -25.20
CA GLU A 37 19.72 -5.80 -25.36
C GLU A 37 19.30 -4.34 -25.27
N TRP A 38 20.21 -3.51 -24.75
CA TRP A 38 20.01 -2.07 -24.73
C TRP A 38 20.08 -1.50 -26.15
N SER A 39 19.05 -0.76 -26.55
CA SER A 39 18.96 -0.11 -27.86
C SER A 39 18.28 1.26 -27.76
N PRO A 40 18.38 2.14 -28.76
CA PRO A 40 17.69 3.44 -28.74
C PRO A 40 16.17 3.32 -28.54
N LEU A 41 15.54 2.25 -29.05
CA LEU A 41 14.11 1.99 -28.83
C LEU A 41 13.82 1.66 -27.37
N VAL A 42 14.60 0.74 -26.77
CA VAL A 42 14.45 0.35 -25.36
C VAL A 42 14.70 1.53 -24.42
N ALA A 43 15.71 2.35 -24.73
CA ALA A 43 15.97 3.59 -23.99
C ALA A 43 14.74 4.52 -24.01
N ARG A 44 14.08 4.67 -25.16
CA ARG A 44 12.89 5.51 -25.26
C ARG A 44 11.65 4.91 -24.57
N SER A 45 11.48 3.59 -24.59
CA SER A 45 10.24 2.93 -24.13
C SER A 45 10.28 2.40 -22.70
N GLY A 46 11.47 2.11 -22.16
CA GLY A 46 11.64 1.40 -20.90
C GLY A 46 11.10 -0.03 -20.95
N GLY A 47 10.74 -0.57 -19.77
CA GLY A 47 10.15 -1.89 -19.60
C GLY A 47 8.69 -1.82 -19.17
N ILE A 48 7.84 -2.63 -19.81
CA ILE A 48 6.41 -2.75 -19.47
C ILE A 48 6.19 -4.06 -18.72
N THR A 49 5.48 -4.00 -17.59
CA THR A 49 5.08 -5.19 -16.84
C THR A 49 3.57 -5.39 -16.98
N VAL A 50 3.17 -6.58 -17.44
CA VAL A 50 1.77 -7.00 -17.53
C VAL A 50 1.59 -8.20 -16.60
N GLY A 51 0.49 -8.27 -15.87
CA GLY A 51 0.19 -9.41 -15.01
C GLY A 51 -1.22 -9.37 -14.45
N ALA A 52 -1.66 -10.51 -13.91
CA ALA A 52 -2.93 -10.65 -13.21
C ALA A 52 -2.67 -10.92 -11.72
N ARG A 53 -3.55 -10.38 -10.87
CA ARG A 53 -3.48 -10.50 -9.41
C ARG A 53 -4.84 -10.22 -8.80
N SER A 54 -5.03 -10.64 -7.55
CA SER A 54 -6.17 -10.19 -6.74
C SER A 54 -6.15 -8.67 -6.54
N ILE A 55 -7.33 -8.12 -6.24
CA ILE A 55 -7.49 -6.69 -5.96
C ILE A 55 -6.61 -6.33 -4.75
N LEU A 56 -5.84 -5.26 -4.92
CA LEU A 56 -5.11 -4.60 -3.85
C LEU A 56 -5.84 -3.32 -3.50
N VAL A 57 -5.80 -2.95 -2.23
CA VAL A 57 -6.25 -1.65 -1.77
C VAL A 57 -5.03 -0.83 -1.38
N ALA A 58 -4.86 0.32 -2.03
CA ALA A 58 -3.92 1.34 -1.59
C ALA A 58 -4.57 2.11 -0.44
N TYR A 59 -4.01 1.97 0.75
CA TYR A 59 -4.59 2.45 2.00
C TYR A 59 -3.52 3.19 2.81
N ASN A 60 -3.71 4.50 2.98
CA ASN A 60 -2.81 5.33 3.77
C ASN A 60 -3.46 5.60 5.13
N VAL A 61 -2.67 5.49 6.21
CA VAL A 61 -3.11 5.89 7.55
C VAL A 61 -2.40 7.18 7.93
N ASN A 62 -3.18 8.21 8.24
CA ASN A 62 -2.70 9.56 8.49
C ASN A 62 -2.24 9.67 9.96
N VAL A 63 -1.03 10.18 10.17
CA VAL A 63 -0.42 10.40 11.48
C VAL A 63 -0.25 11.91 11.69
N ASP A 64 -0.69 12.39 12.85
CA ASP A 64 -0.58 13.78 13.28
C ASP A 64 0.87 14.11 13.68
N GLU A 65 1.73 14.20 12.67
CA GLU A 65 3.12 14.63 12.79
C GLU A 65 3.61 15.22 11.46
N GLN A 66 4.67 16.02 11.51
CA GLN A 66 5.40 16.47 10.33
C GLN A 66 6.68 15.66 10.13
N GLY A 67 7.16 15.52 8.88
CA GLY A 67 8.45 14.90 8.56
C GLY A 67 8.51 13.36 8.60
N ALA A 68 7.40 12.71 8.95
CA ALA A 68 7.20 11.25 8.89
C ALA A 68 8.13 10.41 9.78
N MET A 69 8.52 10.92 10.95
CA MET A 69 9.39 10.20 11.89
C MET A 69 8.73 8.93 12.43
N VAL A 70 7.52 9.05 12.96
CA VAL A 70 6.72 7.95 13.49
C VAL A 70 6.16 7.11 12.35
N ALA A 71 5.64 7.72 11.29
CA ALA A 71 5.11 6.98 10.14
C ALA A 71 6.16 6.07 9.48
N LYS A 72 7.43 6.51 9.36
CA LYS A 72 8.52 5.66 8.84
C LYS A 72 8.78 4.45 9.75
N LYS A 73 8.73 4.65 11.08
CA LYS A 73 8.87 3.55 12.05
C LYS A 73 7.72 2.56 11.88
N ILE A 74 6.47 3.04 11.89
CA ILE A 74 5.27 2.22 11.74
C ILE A 74 5.30 1.46 10.41
N GLY A 75 5.51 2.14 9.29
CA GLY A 75 5.54 1.51 7.95
C GLY A 75 6.53 0.35 7.86
N SER A 76 7.69 0.47 8.50
CA SER A 76 8.68 -0.62 8.56
C SER A 76 8.31 -1.77 9.50
N ILE A 77 7.50 -1.52 10.54
CA ILE A 77 7.01 -2.53 11.48
C ILE A 77 5.83 -3.30 10.88
N VAL A 78 4.89 -2.60 10.22
CA VAL A 78 3.65 -3.22 9.75
C VAL A 78 3.83 -3.99 8.44
N ARG A 79 4.68 -3.51 7.51
CA ARG A 79 4.89 -4.20 6.22
C ARG A 79 5.44 -5.60 6.42
N SER A 80 4.95 -6.59 5.67
CA SER A 80 5.32 -8.00 5.87
C SER A 80 6.82 -8.27 5.79
N SER A 81 7.53 -7.52 4.93
CA SER A 81 8.99 -7.66 4.80
C SER A 81 9.79 -7.19 6.02
N GLY A 82 9.16 -6.45 6.92
CA GLY A 82 9.75 -5.87 8.12
C GLY A 82 11.02 -5.05 7.87
N ARG A 83 12.03 -5.25 8.73
CA ARG A 83 13.29 -4.50 8.76
C ARG A 83 14.48 -5.38 8.41
N LEU A 84 15.38 -4.83 7.59
CA LEU A 84 16.69 -5.43 7.34
C LEU A 84 17.67 -4.91 8.39
N LEU A 85 18.14 -5.79 9.25
CA LEU A 85 19.15 -5.51 10.26
C LEU A 85 20.53 -5.85 9.69
N LYS A 86 21.49 -4.94 9.87
CA LYS A 86 22.85 -5.07 9.37
C LYS A 86 23.82 -5.03 10.54
N SER A 87 24.81 -5.92 10.54
CA SER A 87 25.98 -5.85 11.40
C SER A 87 27.05 -4.98 10.74
N GLU A 88 27.93 -4.38 11.55
CA GLU A 88 29.11 -3.64 11.09
C GLU A 88 30.01 -4.50 10.19
N ASN A 89 30.08 -5.81 10.46
CA ASN A 89 30.89 -6.76 9.69
C ASN A 89 30.20 -7.27 8.41
N GLY A 90 29.15 -6.59 7.94
CA GLY A 90 28.45 -6.92 6.68
C GLY A 90 27.38 -8.03 6.77
N GLY A 91 27.18 -8.63 7.94
CA GLY A 91 26.09 -9.59 8.19
C GLY A 91 24.72 -8.95 8.03
N LYS A 92 23.76 -9.68 7.41
CA LYS A 92 22.40 -9.19 7.14
C LYS A 92 21.37 -10.21 7.62
N ILE A 93 20.41 -9.78 8.43
CA ILE A 93 19.24 -10.59 8.83
C ILE A 93 17.98 -9.76 8.68
N ARG A 94 16.86 -10.39 8.30
CA ARG A 94 15.57 -9.70 8.16
C ARG A 94 14.65 -10.13 9.29
N SER A 95 14.18 -9.16 10.06
CA SER A 95 13.07 -9.35 11.01
C SER A 95 11.77 -9.07 10.28
N GLY A 96 10.83 -10.02 10.30
CA GLY A 96 9.52 -9.90 9.65
C GLY A 96 8.67 -8.79 10.27
N GLY A 97 7.69 -8.29 9.51
CA GLY A 97 6.73 -7.32 10.04
C GLY A 97 5.51 -7.96 10.66
N MET A 98 4.66 -7.12 11.27
CA MET A 98 3.47 -7.54 12.01
C MET A 98 2.33 -8.01 11.11
N LEU A 99 2.10 -7.34 9.98
CA LEU A 99 0.96 -7.64 9.11
C LEU A 99 1.38 -8.52 7.94
N LYS A 100 0.52 -9.47 7.58
CA LYS A 100 0.68 -10.34 6.42
C LYS A 100 0.15 -9.65 5.17
N LYS A 101 0.80 -9.90 4.03
CA LYS A 101 0.38 -9.36 2.72
C LYS A 101 0.28 -7.83 2.68
N VAL A 102 1.15 -7.14 3.40
CA VAL A 102 1.23 -5.67 3.40
C VAL A 102 2.59 -5.22 2.88
N GLN A 103 2.58 -4.28 1.94
CA GLN A 103 3.74 -3.42 1.68
C GLN A 103 3.47 -2.06 2.32
N GLY A 104 4.52 -1.38 2.79
CA GLY A 104 4.32 -0.07 3.40
C GLY A 104 5.61 0.73 3.60
N MET A 105 5.42 2.04 3.74
CA MET A 105 6.44 3.02 4.04
C MET A 105 5.82 4.23 4.74
N GLY A 106 6.66 5.03 5.41
CA GLY A 106 6.24 6.32 5.95
C GLY A 106 6.66 7.46 5.04
N VAL A 107 5.75 8.37 4.73
CA VAL A 107 5.96 9.52 3.85
C VAL A 107 5.36 10.79 4.46
N PRO A 108 5.99 11.96 4.31
CA PRO A 108 5.35 13.22 4.67
C PRO A 108 4.29 13.60 3.64
N VAL A 109 3.28 14.37 4.06
CA VAL A 109 2.30 15.02 3.19
C VAL A 109 2.28 16.50 3.56
N ASP A 110 3.22 17.23 2.97
CA ASP A 110 3.56 18.60 3.38
C ASP A 110 2.39 19.57 3.18
N GLU A 111 1.55 19.36 2.15
CA GLU A 111 0.38 20.18 1.84
C GLU A 111 -0.69 20.12 2.94
N LEU A 112 -0.74 19.01 3.67
CA LEU A 112 -1.68 18.79 4.77
C LEU A 112 -1.03 18.98 6.14
N GLY A 113 0.30 19.19 6.20
CA GLY A 113 1.04 19.32 7.44
C GLY A 113 1.04 18.05 8.31
N ILE A 114 0.85 16.87 7.70
CA ILE A 114 0.78 15.55 8.35
C ILE A 114 1.82 14.59 7.74
N SER A 115 1.83 13.36 8.23
CA SER A 115 2.52 12.25 7.57
C SER A 115 1.57 11.07 7.37
N GLN A 116 1.97 10.13 6.53
CA GLN A 116 1.19 8.94 6.23
C GLN A 116 2.04 7.68 6.37
N VAL A 117 1.43 6.66 6.95
CA VAL A 117 1.83 5.27 6.72
C VAL A 117 1.15 4.83 5.43
N SER A 118 1.84 4.99 4.30
CA SER A 118 1.34 4.55 3.01
C SER A 118 1.46 3.03 2.88
N MET A 119 0.34 2.36 2.64
CA MET A 119 0.28 0.90 2.56
C MET A 119 -0.41 0.41 1.30
N ASN A 120 0.07 -0.74 0.84
CA ASN A 120 -0.58 -1.57 -0.16
C ASN A 120 -1.02 -2.85 0.52
N LEU A 121 -2.33 -3.00 0.74
CA LEU A 121 -2.94 -4.23 1.24
C LEU A 121 -3.13 -5.17 0.04
N LEU A 122 -2.25 -6.16 -0.07
CA LEU A 122 -2.22 -7.09 -1.21
C LEU A 122 -3.35 -8.12 -1.15
N ASP A 123 -3.93 -8.29 0.03
CA ASP A 123 -4.99 -9.24 0.34
C ASP A 123 -5.75 -8.71 1.56
N VAL A 124 -6.95 -8.18 1.32
CA VAL A 124 -7.79 -7.55 2.36
C VAL A 124 -8.47 -8.56 3.28
N ASP A 125 -8.53 -9.84 2.91
CA ASP A 125 -9.04 -10.88 3.79
C ASP A 125 -8.00 -11.24 4.85
N GLN A 126 -6.71 -11.30 4.45
CA GLN A 126 -5.60 -11.53 5.38
C GLN A 126 -5.20 -10.29 6.19
N CYS A 127 -5.37 -9.11 5.63
CA CYS A 127 -5.16 -7.84 6.32
C CYS A 127 -6.31 -6.87 6.04
N PRO A 128 -7.41 -6.96 6.83
CA PRO A 128 -8.54 -6.04 6.69
C PRO A 128 -8.18 -4.60 7.06
N LEU A 129 -8.94 -3.64 6.51
CA LEU A 129 -8.72 -2.20 6.72
C LEU A 129 -8.65 -1.81 8.21
N HIS A 130 -9.60 -2.30 9.00
CA HIS A 130 -9.67 -2.02 10.44
C HIS A 130 -8.48 -2.62 11.20
N LEU A 131 -7.99 -3.80 10.82
CA LEU A 131 -6.79 -4.38 11.41
C LEU A 131 -5.55 -3.53 11.11
N ALA A 132 -5.36 -3.12 9.84
CA ALA A 132 -4.26 -2.24 9.44
C ALA A 132 -4.32 -0.89 10.18
N PHE A 133 -5.50 -0.28 10.25
CA PHE A 133 -5.72 0.99 10.95
C PHE A 133 -5.43 0.89 12.45
N LYS A 134 -6.06 -0.06 13.16
CA LYS A 134 -5.88 -0.21 14.61
C LYS A 134 -4.46 -0.64 15.00
N THR A 135 -3.76 -1.38 14.14
CA THR A 135 -2.33 -1.69 14.35
C THR A 135 -1.49 -0.43 14.23
N CYS A 136 -1.73 0.42 13.22
CA CYS A 136 -1.05 1.71 13.10
C CYS A 136 -1.38 2.62 14.29
N GLU A 137 -2.62 2.63 14.75
CA GLU A 137 -3.05 3.45 15.90
C GLU A 137 -2.31 3.04 17.18
N SER A 138 -2.24 1.74 17.47
CA SER A 138 -1.50 1.23 18.62
C SER A 138 -0.03 1.66 18.57
N LEU A 139 0.63 1.51 17.42
CA LEU A 139 2.05 1.85 17.26
C LEU A 139 2.29 3.37 17.28
N ALA A 140 1.35 4.18 16.79
CA ALA A 140 1.40 5.63 16.90
C ALA A 140 1.36 6.06 18.37
N ASN A 141 0.43 5.47 19.14
CA ASN A 141 0.29 5.74 20.58
C ASN A 141 1.55 5.37 21.36
N ASP A 142 2.19 4.22 21.05
CA ASP A 142 3.47 3.81 21.64
C ASP A 142 4.62 4.80 21.36
N HIS A 143 4.47 5.63 20.33
CA HIS A 143 5.41 6.66 19.93
C HIS A 143 4.94 8.09 20.25
N GLY A 144 3.85 8.24 21.03
CA GLY A 144 3.32 9.54 21.44
C GLY A 144 2.69 10.35 20.30
N ALA A 145 2.39 9.72 19.16
CA ALA A 145 1.66 10.32 18.05
C ALA A 145 0.21 9.84 18.04
N LYS A 146 -0.66 10.56 17.32
CA LYS A 146 -2.05 10.18 17.11
C LYS A 146 -2.32 9.98 15.63
N LEU A 147 -3.34 9.20 15.31
CA LEU A 147 -3.86 9.16 13.95
C LEU A 147 -4.84 10.31 13.73
N CYS A 148 -4.86 10.86 12.53
CA CYS A 148 -5.79 11.91 12.09
C CYS A 148 -6.69 11.46 10.94
N GLY A 149 -6.88 10.14 10.77
CA GLY A 149 -7.76 9.55 9.76
C GLY A 149 -7.01 8.62 8.82
N SER A 150 -7.60 8.33 7.67
CA SER A 150 -7.00 7.50 6.65
C SER A 150 -7.52 7.86 5.26
N GLU A 151 -6.93 7.25 4.25
CA GLU A 151 -7.25 7.50 2.85
C GLU A 151 -7.22 6.17 2.08
N ILE A 152 -8.23 5.96 1.25
CA ILE A 152 -8.22 4.93 0.21
C ILE A 152 -7.88 5.62 -1.10
N VAL A 153 -6.80 5.21 -1.75
CA VAL A 153 -6.40 5.75 -3.06
C VAL A 153 -6.98 4.85 -4.15
N GLY A 154 -7.93 5.39 -4.91
CA GLY A 154 -8.65 4.66 -5.96
C GLY A 154 -9.87 3.90 -5.42
N LEU A 155 -10.05 2.66 -5.87
CA LEU A 155 -11.24 1.86 -5.56
C LEU A 155 -10.98 0.80 -4.48
N VAL A 156 -12.03 0.45 -3.74
CA VAL A 156 -12.02 -0.60 -2.71
C VAL A 156 -13.18 -1.58 -2.92
N PRO A 157 -12.99 -2.90 -2.70
CA PRO A 157 -14.10 -3.85 -2.71
C PRO A 157 -15.10 -3.57 -1.58
N LEU A 158 -16.40 -3.74 -1.86
CA LEU A 158 -17.47 -3.60 -0.88
C LEU A 158 -17.23 -4.53 0.32
N SER A 159 -16.80 -5.76 0.07
CA SER A 159 -16.52 -6.75 1.12
C SER A 159 -15.55 -6.23 2.19
N ALA A 160 -14.51 -5.49 1.80
CA ALA A 160 -13.53 -4.92 2.72
C ALA A 160 -14.15 -3.84 3.61
N MET A 161 -15.02 -3.01 3.04
CA MET A 161 -15.75 -1.97 3.78
C MET A 161 -16.78 -2.58 4.73
N LEU A 162 -17.51 -3.62 4.30
CA LEU A 162 -18.46 -4.34 5.17
C LEU A 162 -17.75 -5.02 6.34
N GLN A 163 -16.60 -5.64 6.10
CA GLN A 163 -15.81 -6.27 7.16
C GLN A 163 -15.32 -5.25 8.18
N ALA A 164 -14.84 -4.08 7.74
CA ALA A 164 -14.49 -2.98 8.63
C ALA A 164 -15.72 -2.43 9.38
N GLY A 165 -16.86 -2.27 8.69
CA GLY A 165 -18.12 -1.84 9.28
C GLY A 165 -18.55 -2.75 10.42
N ARG A 166 -18.50 -4.07 10.22
CA ARG A 166 -18.90 -5.06 11.24
C ARG A 166 -18.00 -5.03 12.47
N TYR A 167 -16.73 -4.70 12.30
CA TYR A 167 -15.81 -4.53 13.42
C TYR A 167 -16.17 -3.31 14.29
N PHE A 168 -16.58 -2.20 13.68
CA PHE A 168 -16.90 -0.97 14.41
C PHE A 168 -18.36 -0.84 14.84
N ASN A 169 -19.29 -1.43 14.10
CA ASN A 169 -20.72 -1.45 14.39
C ASN A 169 -21.34 -2.80 14.00
N PRO A 170 -21.23 -3.84 14.85
CA PRO A 170 -21.73 -5.18 14.55
C PRO A 170 -23.25 -5.26 14.43
N GLU A 171 -23.98 -4.32 15.05
CA GLU A 171 -25.45 -4.26 15.07
C GLU A 171 -26.03 -3.44 13.90
N ALA A 172 -25.19 -3.01 12.95
CA ALA A 172 -25.66 -2.26 11.79
C ALA A 172 -26.69 -3.08 10.98
N PRO A 173 -27.84 -2.49 10.62
CA PRO A 173 -28.95 -3.24 10.03
C PRO A 173 -28.75 -3.64 8.56
N ASP A 174 -27.86 -2.93 7.85
CA ASP A 174 -27.65 -3.09 6.41
C ASP A 174 -26.23 -2.70 5.98
N ASP A 175 -25.91 -3.02 4.73
CA ASP A 175 -24.60 -2.75 4.11
C ASP A 175 -24.28 -1.24 4.06
N ALA A 176 -25.27 -0.38 3.84
CA ALA A 176 -25.08 1.07 3.82
C ALA A 176 -24.63 1.59 5.18
N SER A 177 -25.26 1.11 6.26
CA SER A 177 -24.94 1.46 7.64
C SER A 177 -23.57 0.92 8.04
N LEU A 178 -23.20 -0.29 7.60
CA LEU A 178 -21.87 -0.86 7.80
C LEU A 178 -20.79 -0.01 7.11
N VAL A 179 -21.01 0.36 5.85
CA VAL A 179 -20.07 1.23 5.12
C VAL A 179 -19.95 2.59 5.78
N GLN A 180 -21.05 3.21 6.21
CA GLN A 180 -20.99 4.48 6.94
C GLN A 180 -20.20 4.37 8.24
N ALA A 181 -20.40 3.30 9.01
CA ALA A 181 -19.63 3.04 10.23
C ALA A 181 -18.13 2.90 9.93
N ALA A 182 -17.76 2.19 8.87
CA ALA A 182 -16.36 2.07 8.44
C ALA A 182 -15.76 3.42 8.01
N VAL A 183 -16.49 4.19 7.19
CA VAL A 183 -16.05 5.52 6.73
C VAL A 183 -15.78 6.46 7.90
N HIS A 184 -16.68 6.47 8.88
CA HIS A 184 -16.54 7.30 10.07
C HIS A 184 -15.37 6.83 10.95
N ALA A 185 -15.33 5.54 11.32
CA ALA A 185 -14.36 5.03 12.28
C ALA A 185 -12.92 5.00 11.74
N LEU A 186 -12.74 4.80 10.43
CA LEU A 186 -11.43 4.88 9.78
C LEU A 186 -11.03 6.33 9.46
N GLY A 187 -11.94 7.30 9.60
CA GLY A 187 -11.68 8.71 9.30
C GLY A 187 -11.36 8.94 7.81
N LEU A 188 -12.05 8.24 6.91
CA LEU A 188 -11.83 8.33 5.45
C LEU A 188 -12.18 9.71 4.87
N ASN A 189 -12.92 10.53 5.63
CA ASN A 189 -13.35 11.88 5.25
C ASN A 189 -12.66 13.00 6.05
N ASN A 190 -11.60 12.70 6.80
CA ASN A 190 -10.96 13.70 7.67
C ASN A 190 -10.12 14.73 6.89
N HIS A 191 -9.36 14.25 5.90
CA HIS A 191 -8.48 15.08 5.06
C HIS A 191 -8.72 14.88 3.57
N HIS A 192 -9.51 13.86 3.20
CA HIS A 192 -9.76 13.44 1.81
C HIS A 192 -11.27 13.28 1.63
N GLU A 193 -11.74 13.27 0.38
CA GLU A 193 -13.13 12.94 0.08
C GLU A 193 -13.24 11.46 -0.28
N PHE A 194 -14.01 10.71 0.51
CA PHE A 194 -14.41 9.34 0.21
C PHE A 194 -15.91 9.30 -0.05
N ASN A 195 -16.28 9.29 -1.33
CA ASN A 195 -17.63 9.01 -1.80
C ASN A 195 -17.82 7.49 -2.02
N PRO A 196 -18.64 6.78 -1.22
CA PRO A 196 -18.81 5.35 -1.37
C PRO A 196 -19.37 4.94 -2.74
N GLN A 197 -20.21 5.75 -3.38
CA GLN A 197 -20.80 5.45 -4.70
C GLN A 197 -19.77 5.51 -5.83
N LYS A 198 -18.64 6.19 -5.62
CA LYS A 198 -17.58 6.33 -6.62
C LYS A 198 -16.34 5.50 -6.30
N HIS A 199 -16.10 5.21 -5.03
CA HIS A 199 -14.89 4.55 -4.58
C HIS A 199 -15.09 3.08 -4.21
N ILE A 200 -16.32 2.61 -3.98
CA ILE A 200 -16.59 1.18 -3.80
C ILE A 200 -16.87 0.57 -5.16
N ILE A 201 -16.09 -0.45 -5.55
CA ILE A 201 -16.10 -1.04 -6.90
C ILE A 201 -17.52 -1.46 -7.31
N GLU A 202 -18.19 -2.23 -6.46
CA GLU A 202 -19.50 -2.79 -6.74
C GLU A 202 -20.59 -1.71 -6.85
N TRP A 203 -20.47 -0.63 -6.08
CA TRP A 203 -21.43 0.48 -6.12
C TRP A 203 -21.16 1.41 -7.31
N ALA A 204 -19.90 1.69 -7.63
CA ALA A 204 -19.51 2.46 -8.80
C ALA A 204 -19.98 1.79 -10.10
N LEU A 205 -19.79 0.47 -10.22
CA LEU A 205 -20.29 -0.31 -11.36
C LEU A 205 -21.81 -0.29 -11.44
N ALA A 206 -22.52 -0.40 -10.31
CA ALA A 206 -23.98 -0.34 -10.30
C ALA A 206 -24.49 1.04 -10.76
N SER A 207 -23.76 2.12 -10.46
CA SER A 207 -24.13 3.48 -10.90
C SER A 207 -23.92 3.71 -12.39
N GLU A 208 -22.93 3.07 -13.02
CA GLU A 208 -22.65 3.21 -14.46
C GLU A 208 -23.65 2.42 -15.33
N VAL A 209 -24.28 1.37 -14.79
CA VAL A 209 -25.25 0.55 -15.54
C VAL A 209 -26.64 1.20 -15.62
N VAL A 210 -26.87 2.29 -14.87
CA VAL A 210 -28.16 2.98 -14.78
C VAL A 210 -28.23 4.23 -15.69
N GLU A 211 -27.12 4.61 -16.35
CA GLU A 211 -27.06 5.62 -17.43
C GLU A 211 -27.11 4.98 -18.82
#